data_AF-A0A1K1N433-F1
#
_entry.id   AF-A0A1K1N433-F1
#
_cell.length_a   1.000
_cell.length_b   1.000
_cell.length_c   1.000
_cell.angle_alpha   90.00
_cell.angle_beta   90.00
_cell.angle_gamma   90.00
#
_symmetry.space_group_name_H-M   'P 1'
#
loop_
_entity.id
_entity.type
_entity.pdbx_description
1 polymer ?
#
loop_
_entity_poly.entity_id
_entity_poly.type
_entity_poly.pdbx_seq_one_letter_code
_entity_poly.pdbx_strand_id
1 'polypeptide(L)' 'MNIRKNKPPVHLSPDIRTALAVGTRYGVPAILEVDAQRMHRQGRTFFVAENGVWLTDTVPAEYLTQIDTPAR' A
#
# COMPACT_ATOMS: atom_id res chain seq x y z
N MET A 1 7.22 -12.38 14.41
CA MET A 1 5.98 -11.84 13.83
C MET A 1 5.08 -13.02 13.42
N ASN A 2 4.07 -13.39 14.21
CA ASN A 2 3.23 -14.56 13.92
C ASN A 2 2.14 -14.17 12.91
N ILE A 3 2.53 -14.00 11.65
CA ILE A 3 1.59 -13.77 10.54
C ILE A 3 0.83 -15.07 10.34
N ARG A 4 -0.49 -15.02 10.49
CA ARG A 4 -1.38 -16.18 10.27
C ARG A 4 -1.06 -16.80 8.91
N LYS A 5 -0.81 -18.11 8.91
CA LYS A 5 -0.47 -18.90 7.72
C LYS A 5 -1.47 -18.58 6.59
N ASN A 6 -0.95 -18.27 5.40
CA ASN A 6 -1.60 -18.18 4.07
C ASN A 6 -2.00 -16.83 3.44
N LYS A 7 -1.77 -15.65 4.05
CA LYS A 7 -1.98 -14.36 3.35
C LYS A 7 -0.75 -13.45 3.43
N PRO A 8 -0.15 -13.05 2.29
CA PRO A 8 0.92 -12.05 2.30
C PRO A 8 0.38 -10.69 2.75
N PRO A 9 1.16 -9.91 3.52
CA PRO A 9 0.76 -8.56 3.90
C PRO A 9 0.63 -7.66 2.67
N VAL A 10 -0.22 -6.65 2.78
CA VAL A 10 -0.31 -5.57 1.80
C VAL A 10 0.94 -4.72 1.92
N HIS A 11 1.63 -4.52 0.79
CA HIS A 11 2.78 -3.63 0.70
C HIS A 11 2.32 -2.26 0.22
N LEU A 12 2.74 -1.22 0.93
CA LEU A 12 2.43 0.17 0.63
C LEU A 12 3.71 0.91 0.28
N SER A 13 3.64 1.67 -0.80
CA SER A 13 4.71 2.59 -1.18
C SER A 13 4.53 3.91 -0.45
N PRO A 14 5.61 4.55 0.04
CA PRO A 14 5.53 5.83 0.74
C PRO A 14 5.19 7.01 -0.20
N ASP A 15 5.38 6.84 -1.51
CA ASP A 15 5.14 7.86 -2.52
C ASP A 15 4.73 7.25 -3.87
N ILE A 16 4.12 8.09 -4.72
CA ILE A 16 3.60 7.71 -6.04
C ILE A 16 4.70 7.25 -7.00
N ARG A 17 5.91 7.83 -6.93
CA ARG A 17 7.02 7.46 -7.84
C ARG A 17 7.46 6.03 -7.56
N THR A 18 7.58 5.67 -6.29
CA THR A 18 7.87 4.29 -5.87
C THR A 18 6.75 3.33 -6.28
N ALA A 19 5.49 3.72 -6.06
CA ALA A 19 4.32 2.91 -6.44
C ALA A 19 4.29 2.61 -7.96
N LEU A 20 4.54 3.63 -8.78
CA LEU A 20 4.65 3.50 -10.24
C LEU A 20 5.81 2.60 -10.65
N ALA A 21 7.01 2.82 -10.10
CA ALA A 21 8.20 2.05 -10.44
C ALA A 21 8.08 0.56 -10.08
N VAL A 22 7.37 0.23 -9.01
CA VAL A 22 7.06 -1.15 -8.62
C VAL A 22 5.97 -1.73 -9.52
N GLY A 23 4.86 -1.00 -9.72
CA GLY A 23 3.73 -1.48 -10.50
C GLY A 23 4.05 -1.70 -11.98
N THR A 24 4.87 -0.85 -12.57
CA THR A 24 5.29 -0.95 -13.99
C THR A 24 6.07 -2.21 -14.32
N ARG A 25 6.71 -2.84 -13.32
CA ARG A 25 7.36 -4.15 -13.49
C ARG A 25 6.39 -5.26 -13.88
N TYR A 26 5.10 -5.04 -13.64
CA TYR A 26 4.02 -6.01 -13.87
C TYR A 26 3.03 -5.55 -14.95
N GLY A 27 3.30 -4.44 -15.67
CA GLY A 27 2.44 -3.92 -16.74
C GLY A 27 2.01 -2.47 -16.51
N VAL A 28 0.78 -2.12 -16.91
CA VAL A 28 0.21 -0.78 -16.67
C VAL A 28 -0.43 -0.75 -15.28
N PRO A 29 0.10 0.01 -14.31
CA PRO A 29 -0.44 -0.01 -12.95
C PRO A 29 -1.68 0.89 -12.82
N ALA A 30 -2.64 0.44 -12.02
CA ALA A 30 -3.59 1.33 -11.37
C ALA A 30 -2.99 1.79 -10.03
N ILE A 31 -3.03 3.10 -9.75
CA ILE A 31 -2.51 3.64 -8.49
C ILE A 31 -3.67 3.98 -7.56
N LEU A 32 -3.58 3.47 -6.34
CA LEU A 32 -4.53 3.72 -5.27
C LEU A 32 -3.82 4.43 -4.13
N GLU A 33 -4.33 5.60 -3.75
CA GLU A 33 -3.94 6.28 -2.53
C GLU A 33 -4.64 5.62 -1.33
N VAL A 34 -3.89 5.43 -0.25
CA VAL A 34 -4.39 4.86 1.00
C VAL A 34 -4.42 5.96 2.06
N ASP A 35 -5.57 6.21 2.66
CA ASP A 35 -5.69 7.08 3.84
C ASP A 35 -5.13 6.35 5.09
N ALA A 36 -3.81 6.18 5.10
CA ALA A 36 -3.08 5.48 6.15
C ALA A 36 -3.19 6.19 7.50
N GLN A 37 -3.33 7.52 7.49
CA GLN A 37 -3.52 8.29 8.72
C GLN A 37 -4.84 7.94 9.39
N ARG A 38 -5.95 7.92 8.64
CA ARG A 38 -7.25 7.51 9.18
C ARG A 38 -7.24 6.05 9.61
N MET A 39 -6.64 5.15 8.81
CA MET A 39 -6.49 3.75 9.19
C MET A 39 -5.77 3.58 10.52
N HIS A 40 -4.63 4.27 10.70
CA HIS A 40 -3.85 4.21 11.93
C HIS A 40 -4.63 4.75 13.13
N ARG A 41 -5.34 5.88 12.97
CA ARG A 41 -6.22 6.45 14.01
C ARG A 41 -7.37 5.50 14.41
N GLN A 42 -7.79 4.62 13.51
CA GLN A 42 -8.80 3.60 13.76
C GLN A 42 -8.21 2.26 14.26
N GLY A 43 -6.93 2.25 14.65
CA GLY A 43 -6.28 1.10 15.27
C GLY A 43 -5.77 0.03 14.31
N ARG A 44 -5.63 0.35 13.01
CA ARG A 44 -4.95 -0.54 12.06
C ARG A 44 -3.44 -0.44 12.27
N THR A 45 -2.79 -1.60 12.36
CA THR A 45 -1.35 -1.68 12.56
C THR A 45 -0.60 -1.56 11.24
N PHE A 46 0.51 -0.83 11.29
CA PHE A 46 1.46 -0.68 10.20
C PHE A 46 2.86 -1.06 10.69
N PHE A 47 3.65 -1.63 9.79
CA PHE A 47 5.05 -1.97 10.05
C PHE A 47 5.91 -1.39 8.94
N VAL A 48 7.14 -1.02 9.26
CA VAL A 48 8.13 -0.59 8.27
C VAL A 48 9.17 -1.71 8.15
N ALA A 49 9.35 -2.22 6.94
CA ALA A 49 10.43 -3.15 6.64
C ALA A 49 11.78 -2.42 6.54
N GLU A 50 12.89 -3.15 6.61
CA GLU A 50 14.24 -2.56 6.57
C GLU A 50 14.51 -1.74 5.29
N ASN A 51 13.83 -2.06 4.19
CA ASN A 51 13.91 -1.34 2.92
C ASN A 51 12.98 -0.12 2.83
N GLY A 52 12.34 0.29 3.93
CA GLY A 52 11.43 1.43 3.99
C GLY A 52 10.03 1.19 3.43
N VAL A 53 9.71 -0.05 3.00
CA VAL A 53 8.35 -0.42 2.57
C VAL A 53 7.43 -0.57 3.77
N TRP A 54 6.21 -0.06 3.65
CA TRP A 54 5.19 -0.18 4.67
C TRP A 54 4.35 -1.45 4.48
N LEU A 55 3.99 -2.11 5.57
CA LEU A 55 3.23 -3.35 5.59
C LEU A 55 1.99 -3.20 6.47
N THR A 56 0.87 -3.73 6.02
CA THR A 56 -0.35 -3.86 6.82
C THR A 56 -1.11 -5.15 6.43
N ASP A 57 -1.96 -5.67 7.31
CA ASP A 57 -2.68 -6.93 7.06
C ASP A 57 -3.73 -6.77 5.95
N THR A 58 -4.46 -5.66 5.95
CA THR A 58 -5.54 -5.36 5.00
C THR A 58 -5.76 -3.86 4.86
N VAL A 59 -6.15 -3.41 3.67
CA VAL A 59 -6.66 -2.05 3.42
C VAL A 59 -8.13 -2.16 3.00
N PRO A 60 -9.09 -1.83 3.88
CA PRO A 60 -10.50 -1.76 3.51
C PRO A 60 -10.76 -0.71 2.41
N ALA A 61 -11.74 -0.96 1.55
CA ALA A 61 -12.02 -0.12 0.38
C ALA A 61 -12.39 1.34 0.74
N GLU A 62 -12.93 1.57 1.93
CA GLU A 62 -13.27 2.92 2.44
C GLU A 62 -12.04 3.84 2.67
N TYR A 63 -10.83 3.29 2.63
CA TYR A 63 -9.57 4.05 2.72
C TYR A 63 -8.85 4.16 1.37
N LEU A 64 -9.44 3.65 0.29
CA LEU A 64 -8.85 3.64 -1.04
C LEU A 64 -9.46 4.75 -1.89
N THR A 65 -8.58 5.58 -2.46
CA THR A 65 -8.94 6.52 -3.52
C THR A 65 -8.14 6.19 -4.76
N GLN A 66 -8.80 5.99 -5.89
CA GLN A 66 -8.08 5.88 -7.15
C GLN A 66 -7.56 7.25 -7.54
N ILE A 67 -6.26 7.32 -7.83
CA ILE A 67 -5.65 8.55 -8.33
C ILE A 67 -5.33 8.38 -9.81
N ASP A 68 -5.68 9.40 -10.58
CA ASP A 68 -5.26 9.46 -11.97
C ASP A 68 -3.77 9.71 -12.01
N THR A 69 -3.00 8.69 -12.36
CA THR A 69 -1.61 8.91 -12.73
C THR A 69 -1.59 9.58 -14.10
N PRO A 70 -0.83 10.69 -14.26
CA PRO A 70 -0.71 11.33 -15.57
C PRO A 70 -0.29 10.28 -16.59
N ALA A 71 -1.09 10.15 -17.64
CA ALA A 71 -0.76 9.33 -18.78
C ALA A 71 0.62 9.80 -19.30
N ARG A 72 1.49 8.80 -19.50
CA ARG A 72 2.82 8.88 -20.10
C ARG A 72 3.05 10.06 -21.05
#